data_AF-A0A2E3ZM38-F1
#
_entry.id   AF-A0A2E3ZM38-F1
#
_cell.length_a   1.000
_cell.length_b   1.000
_cell.length_c   1.000
_cell.angle_alpha   90.00
_cell.angle_beta   90.00
_cell.angle_gamma   90.00
#
_symmetry.space_group_name_H-M   'P 1'
#
loop_
_entity.id
_entity.type
_entity.pdbx_description
1 polymer ?
#
loop_
_entity_poly.entity_id
_entity_poly.type
_entity_poly.pdbx_seq_one_letter_code
_entity_poly.pdbx_strand_id
1 'polypeptide(L)'
;MTLKRKKALVKKNVIEGLDNAVNAFISRTLIFQDDAWTKNRCRAFVLQHRQNTRHRNSVLKLKVATNCPIWDIKLDIIDACSREIIADHEYGGGKPHWQILEDLGVQIGMDRGEIQNAKPSNATQLSWDAWSGLMTNSHWLLGLIGNTCSERVNVPGYGEGNNKKLGWFGNVRGVWQEMWNLSDDDVGFFKLHTEADLEHSELGWRNVANYAEDLNLEDEVVEACRRNLVVWENYFNGICHLGDSFD
;
A
#
# COMPACT_ATOMS: atom_id res chain seq x y z
N MET A 1 35.10 8.65 13.97
CA MET A 1 33.97 9.04 13.09
C MET A 1 33.16 10.12 13.80
N THR A 2 32.74 11.21 13.14
CA THR A 2 31.94 12.28 13.78
C THR A 2 30.52 11.80 14.10
N LEU A 3 29.87 12.36 15.12
CA LEU A 3 28.48 12.02 15.49
C LEU A 3 27.53 12.14 14.29
N LYS A 4 27.67 13.22 13.49
CA LYS A 4 26.91 13.42 12.25
C LYS A 4 27.11 12.30 11.21
N ARG A 5 28.33 11.77 11.08
CA ARG A 5 28.62 10.64 10.18
C ARG A 5 28.05 9.33 10.72
N LYS A 6 28.05 9.13 12.04
CA LYS A 6 27.41 7.98 12.69
C LYS A 6 25.90 7.98 12.42
N LYS A 7 25.25 9.12 12.65
CA LYS A 7 23.81 9.31 12.39
C LYS A 7 23.44 8.98 10.95
N ALA A 8 24.18 9.54 10.00
CA ALA A 8 23.95 9.30 8.58
C ALA A 8 24.10 7.81 8.19
N LEU A 9 25.07 7.10 8.78
CA LEU A 9 25.27 5.68 8.53
C LEU A 9 24.11 4.83 9.08
N VAL A 10 23.63 5.13 10.29
CA VAL A 10 22.50 4.42 10.91
C VAL A 10 21.23 4.58 10.06
N LYS A 11 20.89 5.81 9.66
CA LYS A 11 19.74 6.07 8.78
C LYS A 11 19.83 5.32 7.46
N LYS A 12 21.03 5.29 6.86
CA LYS A 12 21.29 4.53 5.63
C LYS A 12 21.01 3.03 5.84
N ASN A 13 21.48 2.46 6.94
CA ASN A 13 21.29 1.04 7.23
C ASN A 13 19.80 0.69 7.45
N VAL A 14 19.04 1.56 8.11
CA VAL A 14 17.58 1.38 8.27
C VAL A 14 16.89 1.37 6.91
N ILE A 15 17.16 2.37 6.07
CA ILE A 15 16.58 2.47 4.72
C ILE A 15 16.94 1.22 3.89
N GLU A 16 18.20 0.81 3.88
CA GLU A 16 18.65 -0.40 3.17
C GLU A 16 17.95 -1.66 3.69
N GLY A 17 17.75 -1.77 5.01
CA GLY A 17 17.01 -2.88 5.61
C GLY A 17 15.54 -2.93 5.16
N LEU A 18 14.87 -1.77 5.11
CA LEU A 18 13.50 -1.64 4.63
C LEU A 18 13.40 -1.97 3.13
N ASP A 19 14.33 -1.46 2.33
CA ASP A 19 14.37 -1.70 0.89
C ASP A 19 14.59 -3.18 0.55
N ASN A 20 15.48 -3.84 1.29
CA ASN A 20 15.70 -5.28 1.16
C ASN A 20 14.44 -6.08 1.52
N ALA A 21 13.71 -5.67 2.57
CA ALA A 21 12.47 -6.33 2.96
C ALA A 21 11.39 -6.20 1.87
N VAL A 22 11.26 -5.00 1.26
CA VAL A 22 10.32 -4.74 0.17
C VAL A 22 10.68 -5.55 -1.09
N ASN A 23 11.95 -5.58 -1.49
CA ASN A 23 12.39 -6.38 -2.64
C ASN A 23 12.12 -7.87 -2.45
N ALA A 24 12.44 -8.41 -1.27
CA ALA A 24 12.17 -9.81 -0.96
C ALA A 24 10.65 -10.12 -0.96
N PHE A 25 9.81 -9.14 -0.64
CA PHE A 25 8.35 -9.29 -0.64
C PHE A 25 7.79 -9.36 -2.05
N ILE A 26 8.26 -8.48 -2.93
CA ILE A 26 7.87 -8.47 -4.34
C ILE A 26 8.24 -9.78 -5.01
N SER A 27 9.44 -10.31 -4.76
CA SER A 27 9.92 -11.54 -5.43
C SER A 27 9.11 -12.79 -5.07
N ARG A 28 8.50 -12.85 -3.88
CA ARG A 28 7.77 -14.04 -3.40
C ARG A 28 6.25 -13.94 -3.49
N THR A 29 5.70 -12.75 -3.71
CA THR A 29 4.24 -12.54 -3.70
C THR A 29 3.68 -12.68 -5.11
N LEU A 30 2.59 -13.43 -5.24
CA LEU A 30 2.02 -13.85 -6.53
C LEU A 30 1.59 -12.68 -7.40
N ILE A 31 1.04 -11.63 -6.79
CA ILE A 31 0.45 -10.49 -7.53
C ILE A 31 1.47 -9.64 -8.31
N PHE A 32 2.77 -9.81 -8.03
CA PHE A 32 3.85 -9.11 -8.72
C PHE A 32 4.49 -9.92 -9.85
N GLN A 33 4.11 -11.19 -10.01
CA GLN A 33 4.64 -12.04 -11.08
C GLN A 33 4.05 -11.65 -12.45
N ASP A 34 4.76 -11.93 -13.54
CA ASP A 34 4.34 -11.50 -14.88
C ASP A 34 3.01 -12.13 -15.33
N ASP A 35 2.71 -13.34 -14.86
CA ASP A 35 1.47 -14.08 -15.14
C ASP A 35 0.41 -13.93 -14.01
N ALA A 36 0.59 -12.95 -13.14
CA ALA A 36 -0.25 -12.77 -11.96
C ALA A 36 -1.71 -12.43 -12.29
N TRP A 37 -1.98 -11.74 -13.40
CA TRP A 37 -3.30 -11.18 -13.67
C TRP A 37 -4.12 -12.04 -14.61
N THR A 38 -5.33 -12.37 -14.18
CA THR A 38 -6.42 -12.92 -14.99
C THR A 38 -7.64 -12.03 -14.79
N LYS A 39 -8.63 -12.12 -15.69
CA LYS A 39 -9.88 -11.35 -15.54
C LYS A 39 -10.55 -11.58 -14.19
N ASN A 40 -10.54 -12.82 -13.69
CA ASN A 40 -11.14 -13.13 -12.40
C ASN A 40 -10.30 -12.60 -11.22
N ARG A 41 -8.96 -12.59 -11.32
CA ARG A 41 -8.10 -11.92 -10.33
C ARG A 41 -8.27 -10.40 -10.33
N CYS A 42 -8.51 -9.76 -11.48
CA CYS A 42 -8.89 -8.34 -11.54
C CYS A 42 -10.19 -8.08 -10.77
N ARG A 43 -11.23 -8.92 -10.99
CA ARG A 43 -12.51 -8.80 -10.27
C ARG A 43 -12.33 -8.99 -8.77
N ALA A 44 -11.58 -10.01 -8.35
CA ALA A 44 -11.28 -10.24 -6.93
C ALA A 44 -10.53 -9.06 -6.31
N PHE A 45 -9.59 -8.46 -7.05
CA PHE A 45 -8.88 -7.26 -6.62
C PHE A 45 -9.82 -6.09 -6.40
N VAL A 46 -10.77 -5.83 -7.30
CA VAL A 46 -11.80 -4.80 -7.10
C VAL A 46 -12.61 -5.08 -5.83
N LEU A 47 -13.16 -6.29 -5.69
CA LEU A 47 -14.03 -6.65 -4.56
C LEU A 47 -13.35 -6.47 -3.20
N GLN A 48 -12.08 -6.87 -3.09
CA GLN A 48 -11.35 -6.87 -1.83
C GLN A 48 -10.59 -5.56 -1.59
N HIS A 49 -9.89 -5.06 -2.61
CA HIS A 49 -9.04 -3.89 -2.48
C HIS A 49 -9.84 -2.59 -2.35
N ARG A 50 -11.04 -2.49 -2.95
CA ARG A 50 -11.94 -1.34 -2.73
C ARG A 50 -12.30 -1.17 -1.26
N GLN A 51 -12.65 -2.28 -0.59
CA GLN A 51 -12.97 -2.25 0.84
C GLN A 51 -11.74 -1.98 1.69
N ASN A 52 -10.60 -2.58 1.32
CA ASN A 52 -9.34 -2.37 2.04
C ASN A 52 -8.90 -0.91 2.00
N THR A 53 -8.92 -0.26 0.84
CA THR A 53 -8.60 1.17 0.70
C THR A 53 -9.47 2.02 1.63
N ARG A 54 -10.78 1.73 1.70
CA ARG A 54 -11.68 2.43 2.62
C ARG A 54 -11.34 2.15 4.08
N HIS A 55 -11.22 0.88 4.48
CA HIS A 55 -10.97 0.47 5.86
C HIS A 55 -9.63 1.02 6.38
N ARG A 56 -8.59 0.88 5.58
CA ARG A 56 -7.23 1.29 5.92
C ARG A 56 -7.16 2.78 6.21
N ASN A 57 -7.66 3.60 5.28
CA ASN A 57 -7.59 5.06 5.39
C ASN A 57 -8.56 5.58 6.47
N SER A 58 -9.76 5.01 6.58
CA SER A 58 -10.79 5.51 7.53
C SER A 58 -10.64 4.97 8.95
N VAL A 59 -9.84 3.93 9.17
CA VAL A 59 -9.72 3.26 10.47
C VAL A 59 -8.26 3.10 10.86
N LEU A 60 -7.49 2.32 10.11
CA LEU A 60 -6.17 1.89 10.55
C LEU A 60 -5.17 3.06 10.62
N LYS A 61 -5.11 3.91 9.58
CA LYS A 61 -4.21 5.08 9.56
C LYS A 61 -4.52 6.06 10.71
N LEU A 62 -5.81 6.30 11.01
CA LEU A 62 -6.23 7.17 12.12
C LEU A 62 -5.85 6.63 13.50
N LYS A 63 -5.81 5.30 13.69
CA LYS A 63 -5.30 4.71 14.93
C LYS A 63 -3.81 4.98 15.13
N VAL A 64 -3.01 4.92 14.06
CA VAL A 64 -1.59 5.32 14.12
C VAL A 64 -1.45 6.80 14.49
N ALA A 65 -2.24 7.68 13.88
CA ALA A 65 -2.26 9.11 14.20
C ALA A 65 -2.60 9.34 15.69
N THR A 66 -3.56 8.60 16.22
CA THR A 66 -3.96 8.68 17.64
C THR A 66 -2.80 8.33 18.58
N ASN A 67 -2.01 7.32 18.23
CA ASN A 67 -0.86 6.87 19.02
C ASN A 67 0.39 7.76 18.87
N CYS A 68 0.46 8.62 17.85
CA CYS A 68 1.62 9.48 17.62
C CYS A 68 1.63 10.65 18.63
N PRO A 69 2.70 10.85 19.41
CA PRO A 69 2.79 11.99 20.34
C PRO A 69 3.27 13.27 19.66
N ILE A 70 3.77 13.20 18.42
CA ILE A 70 4.34 14.33 17.69
C ILE A 70 3.24 15.00 16.88
N TRP A 71 2.98 16.27 17.17
CA TRP A 71 1.86 17.04 16.62
C TRP A 71 1.91 17.11 15.08
N ASP A 72 3.05 17.49 14.52
CA ASP A 72 3.17 17.71 13.07
C ASP A 72 2.96 16.38 12.30
N ILE A 73 3.61 15.29 12.73
CA ILE A 73 3.42 13.97 12.12
C ILE A 73 1.96 13.50 12.22
N LYS A 74 1.32 13.76 13.36
CA LYS A 74 -0.10 13.42 13.54
C LYS A 74 -0.98 14.15 12.53
N LEU A 75 -0.75 15.44 12.34
CA LEU A 75 -1.48 16.22 11.33
C LEU A 75 -1.19 15.73 9.92
N ASP A 76 0.06 15.41 9.58
CA ASP A 76 0.43 14.87 8.26
C ASP A 76 -0.30 13.54 7.98
N ILE A 77 -0.40 12.64 8.96
CA ILE A 77 -1.14 11.37 8.80
C ILE A 77 -2.63 11.66 8.57
N ILE A 78 -3.22 12.59 9.33
CA ILE A 78 -4.64 12.94 9.20
C ILE A 78 -4.90 13.60 7.83
N ASP A 79 -4.01 14.49 7.39
CA ASP A 79 -4.09 15.13 6.07
C ASP A 79 -4.09 14.09 4.96
N ALA A 80 -3.12 13.17 4.97
CA ALA A 80 -3.07 12.06 4.02
C ALA A 80 -4.34 11.18 4.05
N CYS A 81 -4.91 10.92 5.24
CA CYS A 81 -6.19 10.20 5.32
C CYS A 81 -7.35 10.99 4.72
N SER A 82 -7.35 12.32 4.87
CA SER A 82 -8.42 13.18 4.36
C SER A 82 -8.47 13.16 2.83
N ARG A 83 -7.30 13.20 2.17
CA ARG A 83 -7.14 13.09 0.72
C ARG A 83 -7.70 11.78 0.18
N GLU A 84 -7.50 10.69 0.92
CA GLU A 84 -7.96 9.35 0.58
C GLU A 84 -9.47 9.10 0.78
N ILE A 85 -10.11 9.82 1.72
CA ILE A 85 -11.50 9.56 2.18
C ILE A 85 -12.49 10.60 1.65
N ILE A 86 -12.14 11.87 1.75
CA ILE A 86 -12.99 13.01 1.36
C ILE A 86 -12.77 13.35 -0.12
N ALA A 87 -11.65 12.85 -0.68
CA ALA A 87 -11.07 13.24 -1.95
C ALA A 87 -10.41 14.62 -1.90
N ASP A 88 -9.25 14.75 -2.53
CA ASP A 88 -8.73 16.05 -2.92
C ASP A 88 -8.93 16.26 -4.43
N HIS A 89 -8.86 17.52 -4.86
CA HIS A 89 -8.89 17.86 -6.29
C HIS A 89 -7.50 17.68 -6.94
N GLU A 90 -6.45 17.53 -6.12
CA GLU A 90 -5.07 17.38 -6.55
C GLU A 90 -4.84 16.00 -7.18
N TYR A 91 -5.44 14.97 -6.59
CA TYR A 91 -5.29 13.56 -6.90
C TYR A 91 -6.69 12.90 -6.98
N GLY A 92 -7.07 12.43 -8.18
CA GLY A 92 -8.30 11.63 -8.34
C GLY A 92 -9.57 12.44 -8.67
N GLY A 93 -9.43 13.75 -8.93
CA GLY A 93 -10.49 14.57 -9.49
C GLY A 93 -11.68 14.80 -8.54
N GLY A 94 -11.42 14.86 -7.23
CA GLY A 94 -12.47 15.00 -6.22
C GLY A 94 -13.23 13.72 -5.90
N LYS A 95 -12.68 12.54 -6.26
CA LYS A 95 -13.18 11.23 -5.83
C LYS A 95 -12.22 10.54 -4.86
N PRO A 96 -12.71 9.89 -3.79
CA PRO A 96 -11.85 9.13 -2.90
C PRO A 96 -11.37 7.84 -3.57
N HIS A 97 -10.22 7.31 -3.15
CA HIS A 97 -9.54 6.22 -3.85
C HIS A 97 -10.41 4.95 -3.95
N TRP A 98 -11.21 4.66 -2.93
CA TRP A 98 -12.14 3.53 -2.94
C TRP A 98 -13.24 3.69 -4.01
N GLN A 99 -13.67 4.93 -4.31
CA GLN A 99 -14.67 5.18 -5.34
C GLN A 99 -14.06 5.06 -6.74
N ILE A 100 -12.80 5.49 -6.92
CA ILE A 100 -12.08 5.33 -8.18
C ILE A 100 -11.91 3.84 -8.52
N LEU A 101 -11.56 3.01 -7.52
CA LEU A 101 -11.47 1.56 -7.71
C LEU A 101 -12.84 0.90 -7.97
N GLU A 102 -13.90 1.41 -7.34
CA GLU A 102 -15.27 0.98 -7.64
C GLU A 102 -15.67 1.29 -9.09
N ASP A 103 -15.37 2.50 -9.57
CA ASP A 103 -15.63 2.91 -10.95
C ASP A 103 -14.83 2.06 -11.95
N LEU A 104 -13.55 1.77 -11.66
CA LEU A 104 -12.75 0.82 -12.45
C LEU A 104 -13.40 -0.57 -12.52
N GLY A 105 -13.97 -1.05 -11.40
CA GLY A 105 -14.75 -2.28 -11.35
C GLY A 105 -15.93 -2.30 -12.33
N VAL A 106 -16.68 -1.20 -12.37
CA VAL A 106 -17.78 -1.04 -13.32
C VAL A 106 -17.28 -1.03 -14.77
N GLN A 107 -16.14 -0.39 -15.05
CA GLN A 107 -15.56 -0.38 -16.41
C GLN A 107 -15.14 -1.77 -16.89
N ILE A 108 -14.70 -2.66 -15.99
CA ILE A 108 -14.42 -4.07 -16.33
C ILE A 108 -15.68 -4.97 -16.32
N GLY A 109 -16.87 -4.36 -16.26
CA GLY A 109 -18.16 -5.04 -16.43
C GLY A 109 -18.73 -5.69 -15.16
N MET A 110 -18.29 -5.27 -13.97
CA MET A 110 -18.88 -5.73 -12.70
C MET A 110 -20.13 -4.93 -12.32
N ASP A 111 -21.05 -5.56 -11.59
CA ASP A 111 -22.19 -4.85 -11.00
C ASP A 111 -21.73 -3.99 -9.81
N ARG A 112 -22.20 -2.74 -9.77
CA ARG A 112 -21.83 -1.81 -8.68
C ARG A 112 -22.37 -2.26 -7.33
N GLY A 113 -23.58 -2.82 -7.30
CA GLY A 113 -24.19 -3.35 -6.09
C GLY A 113 -23.39 -4.53 -5.54
N GLU A 114 -22.87 -5.40 -6.40
CA GLU A 114 -21.96 -6.48 -6.01
C GLU A 114 -20.68 -5.93 -5.36
N ILE A 115 -20.04 -4.93 -5.97
CA ILE A 115 -18.82 -4.31 -5.41
C ILE A 115 -19.10 -3.68 -4.03
N GLN A 116 -20.21 -2.97 -3.89
CA GLN A 116 -20.57 -2.28 -2.64
C GLN A 116 -20.96 -3.25 -1.51
N ASN A 117 -21.55 -4.40 -1.85
CA ASN A 117 -21.99 -5.41 -0.89
C ASN A 117 -20.98 -6.56 -0.71
N ALA A 118 -19.82 -6.48 -1.37
CA ALA A 118 -18.76 -7.45 -1.23
C ALA A 118 -18.38 -7.64 0.24
N LYS A 119 -18.13 -8.87 0.65
CA LYS A 119 -17.62 -9.20 1.99
C LYS A 119 -16.11 -9.40 1.94
N PRO A 120 -15.38 -9.08 3.02
CA PRO A 120 -13.97 -9.43 3.10
C PRO A 120 -13.84 -10.95 3.00
N SER A 121 -12.89 -11.41 2.19
CA SER A 121 -12.46 -12.80 2.17
C SER A 121 -11.81 -13.16 3.51
N ASN A 122 -11.64 -14.46 3.79
CA ASN A 122 -10.93 -14.91 4.99
C ASN A 122 -9.51 -14.33 5.06
N ALA A 123 -8.81 -14.26 3.93
CA ALA A 123 -7.47 -13.66 3.86
C ALA A 123 -7.52 -12.16 4.15
N THR A 124 -8.49 -11.44 3.57
CA THR A 124 -8.68 -10.00 3.81
C THR A 124 -9.01 -9.71 5.27
N GLN A 125 -9.93 -10.45 5.87
CA GLN A 125 -10.32 -10.27 7.27
C GLN A 125 -9.13 -10.55 8.21
N LEU A 126 -8.41 -11.66 8.00
CA LEU A 126 -7.23 -12.00 8.78
C LEU A 126 -6.17 -10.89 8.70
N SER A 127 -5.95 -10.32 7.51
CA SER A 127 -5.00 -9.22 7.33
C SER A 127 -5.46 -7.93 8.03
N TRP A 128 -6.76 -7.60 8.03
CA TRP A 128 -7.29 -6.46 8.79
C TRP A 128 -7.11 -6.61 10.29
N ASP A 129 -7.30 -7.82 10.82
CA ASP A 129 -7.10 -8.11 12.24
C ASP A 129 -5.62 -8.01 12.62
N ALA A 130 -4.73 -8.55 11.79
CA ALA A 130 -3.29 -8.45 11.98
C ALA A 130 -2.79 -6.99 11.91
N TRP A 131 -3.25 -6.21 10.93
CA TRP A 131 -2.92 -4.78 10.84
C TRP A 131 -3.51 -3.99 12.00
N SER A 132 -4.70 -4.35 12.50
CA SER A 132 -5.23 -3.74 13.72
C SER A 132 -4.26 -3.94 14.90
N GLY A 133 -3.65 -5.12 15.05
CA GLY A 133 -2.60 -5.33 16.05
C GLY A 133 -1.40 -4.40 15.87
N LEU A 134 -0.83 -4.34 14.67
CA LEU A 134 0.35 -3.50 14.38
C LEU A 134 0.04 -2.00 14.51
N MET A 135 -1.04 -1.53 13.91
CA MET A 135 -1.35 -0.11 13.74
C MET A 135 -2.10 0.50 14.94
N THR A 136 -2.74 -0.33 15.77
CA THR A 136 -3.45 0.14 16.98
C THR A 136 -2.64 -0.06 18.26
N ASN A 137 -1.95 -1.19 18.40
CA ASN A 137 -1.41 -1.61 19.70
C ASN A 137 0.11 -1.49 19.78
N SER A 138 0.79 -1.12 18.70
CA SER A 138 2.24 -0.93 18.69
C SER A 138 2.62 0.54 18.86
N HIS A 139 3.91 0.77 19.16
CA HIS A 139 4.50 2.11 19.12
C HIS A 139 4.21 2.79 17.76
N TRP A 140 3.88 4.09 17.78
CA TRP A 140 3.40 4.83 16.60
C TRP A 140 4.31 4.71 15.38
N LEU A 141 5.63 4.68 15.59
CA LEU A 141 6.63 4.52 14.53
C LEU A 141 6.51 3.16 13.82
N LEU A 142 6.21 2.09 14.57
CA LEU A 142 5.97 0.75 14.02
C LEU A 142 4.59 0.67 13.35
N GLY A 143 3.61 1.41 13.87
CA GLY A 143 2.31 1.58 13.22
C GLY A 143 2.44 2.29 11.86
N LEU A 144 3.33 3.28 11.75
CA LEU A 144 3.60 4.02 10.52
C LEU A 144 4.16 3.11 9.41
N ILE A 145 5.06 2.18 9.77
CA ILE A 145 5.56 1.10 8.90
C ILE A 145 4.42 0.27 8.31
N GLY A 146 3.33 0.09 9.06
CA GLY A 146 2.10 -0.52 8.58
C GLY A 146 1.72 0.05 7.22
N ASN A 147 1.70 1.38 7.09
CA ASN A 147 1.28 2.09 5.89
C ASN A 147 2.34 2.19 4.80
N THR A 148 3.52 2.62 5.18
CA THR A 148 4.53 3.08 4.22
C THR A 148 5.11 1.94 3.38
N CYS A 149 5.23 0.72 3.94
CA CYS A 149 5.84 -0.39 3.21
C CYS A 149 5.01 -0.88 2.01
N SER A 150 3.68 -0.73 2.04
CA SER A 150 2.83 -1.13 0.92
C SER A 150 2.80 -0.11 -0.20
N GLU A 151 2.91 1.18 0.12
CA GLU A 151 2.96 2.24 -0.90
C GLU A 151 4.33 2.21 -1.60
N ARG A 152 5.38 1.73 -0.91
CA ARG A 152 6.74 1.63 -1.47
C ARG A 152 6.84 0.76 -2.72
N VAL A 153 6.01 -0.28 -2.86
CA VAL A 153 6.05 -1.16 -4.04
C VAL A 153 5.58 -0.49 -5.32
N ASN A 154 4.88 0.64 -5.20
CA ASN A 154 4.42 1.43 -6.34
C ASN A 154 5.52 2.34 -6.91
N VAL A 155 6.62 2.51 -6.18
CA VAL A 155 7.77 3.31 -6.61
C VAL A 155 8.71 2.48 -7.51
N PRO A 156 9.23 3.03 -8.62
CA PRO A 156 10.27 2.39 -9.42
C PRO A 156 11.52 2.03 -8.61
N GLY A 157 12.18 0.93 -8.98
CA GLY A 157 13.45 0.49 -8.38
C GLY A 157 13.39 -0.87 -7.68
N TYR A 158 12.19 -1.38 -7.39
CA TYR A 158 12.00 -2.65 -6.70
C TYR A 158 11.56 -3.79 -7.63
N GLY A 159 11.95 -5.02 -7.28
CA GLY A 159 11.68 -6.21 -8.09
C GLY A 159 12.49 -6.26 -9.40
N GLU A 160 11.91 -6.89 -10.42
CA GLU A 160 12.52 -7.10 -11.74
C GLU A 160 11.59 -6.58 -12.87
N GLY A 161 12.07 -6.65 -14.12
CA GLY A 161 11.25 -6.36 -15.29
C GLY A 161 10.60 -4.97 -15.30
N ASN A 162 9.31 -4.92 -15.67
CA ASN A 162 8.54 -3.69 -15.72
C ASN A 162 8.19 -3.13 -14.34
N ASN A 163 8.02 -3.98 -13.32
CA ASN A 163 7.82 -3.52 -11.94
C ASN A 163 9.00 -2.66 -11.48
N LYS A 164 10.24 -3.07 -11.79
CA LYS A 164 11.43 -2.28 -11.44
C LYS A 164 11.48 -0.94 -12.19
N LYS A 165 11.08 -0.93 -13.46
CA LYS A 165 11.17 0.26 -14.32
C LYS A 165 10.09 1.29 -14.06
N LEU A 166 8.86 0.82 -13.84
CA LEU A 166 7.65 1.64 -13.79
C LEU A 166 7.03 1.74 -12.40
N GLY A 167 7.50 0.92 -11.44
CA GLY A 167 6.74 0.64 -10.22
C GLY A 167 5.62 -0.37 -10.50
N TRP A 168 5.08 -0.97 -9.43
CA TRP A 168 4.05 -2.01 -9.58
C TRP A 168 2.79 -1.50 -10.28
N PHE A 169 2.17 -0.41 -9.80
CA PHE A 169 0.97 0.11 -10.44
C PHE A 169 1.21 0.70 -11.84
N GLY A 170 2.39 1.25 -12.11
CA GLY A 170 2.77 1.62 -13.48
C GLY A 170 2.75 0.43 -14.44
N ASN A 171 3.19 -0.75 -13.98
CA ASN A 171 3.12 -1.99 -14.76
C ASN A 171 1.68 -2.55 -14.86
N VAL A 172 0.98 -2.69 -13.72
CA VAL A 172 -0.39 -3.25 -13.66
C VAL A 172 -1.38 -2.44 -14.51
N ARG A 173 -1.19 -1.12 -14.57
CA ARG A 173 -1.95 -0.25 -15.46
C ARG A 173 -1.95 -0.74 -16.91
N GLY A 174 -0.76 -1.01 -17.47
CA GLY A 174 -0.62 -1.50 -18.85
C GLY A 174 -1.28 -2.86 -19.05
N VAL A 175 -1.11 -3.77 -18.08
CA VAL A 175 -1.74 -5.10 -18.10
C VAL A 175 -3.26 -4.99 -18.14
N TRP A 176 -3.86 -4.11 -17.34
CA TRP A 176 -5.32 -3.94 -17.31
C TRP A 176 -5.84 -3.25 -18.58
N GLN A 177 -5.11 -2.27 -19.11
CA GLN A 177 -5.44 -1.63 -20.39
C GLN A 177 -5.53 -2.65 -21.51
N GLU A 178 -4.53 -3.53 -21.63
CA GLU A 178 -4.52 -4.58 -22.65
C GLU A 178 -5.63 -5.63 -22.41
N MET A 179 -5.76 -6.14 -21.18
CA MET A 179 -6.69 -7.22 -20.85
C MET A 179 -8.17 -6.86 -21.05
N TRP A 180 -8.52 -5.59 -20.80
CA TRP A 180 -9.89 -5.09 -20.78
C TRP A 180 -10.18 -4.06 -21.85
N ASN A 181 -9.21 -3.74 -22.71
CA ASN A 181 -9.30 -2.70 -23.75
C ASN A 181 -9.74 -1.35 -23.14
N LEU A 182 -9.12 -0.97 -22.03
CA LEU A 182 -9.42 0.25 -21.28
C LEU A 182 -8.61 1.43 -21.81
N SER A 183 -9.23 2.61 -21.79
CA SER A 183 -8.53 3.86 -22.07
C SER A 183 -7.64 4.27 -20.90
N ASP A 184 -6.84 5.30 -21.11
CA ASP A 184 -6.00 5.91 -20.06
C ASP A 184 -6.83 6.48 -18.89
N ASP A 185 -8.02 6.99 -19.19
CA ASP A 185 -8.94 7.58 -18.22
C ASP A 185 -9.62 6.53 -17.33
N ASP A 186 -9.86 5.34 -17.88
CA ASP A 186 -10.51 4.23 -17.15
C ASP A 186 -9.60 3.65 -16.06
N VAL A 187 -8.28 3.71 -16.25
CA VAL A 187 -7.27 3.16 -15.32
C VAL A 187 -6.71 4.22 -14.35
N GLY A 188 -7.50 5.26 -14.07
CA GLY A 188 -7.11 6.37 -13.20
C GLY A 188 -6.65 5.96 -11.80
N PHE A 189 -7.17 4.83 -11.26
CA PHE A 189 -6.74 4.29 -9.96
C PHE A 189 -5.23 4.04 -9.90
N PHE A 190 -4.64 3.44 -10.94
CA PHE A 190 -3.22 3.10 -10.96
C PHE A 190 -2.33 4.33 -11.18
N LYS A 191 -2.79 5.28 -12.00
CA LYS A 191 -2.07 6.54 -12.25
C LYS A 191 -1.91 7.36 -10.96
N LEU A 192 -2.99 7.48 -10.21
CA LEU A 192 -3.05 8.18 -8.93
C LEU A 192 -1.93 7.75 -7.97
N HIS A 193 -1.81 6.44 -7.80
CA HIS A 193 -0.86 5.80 -6.89
C HIS A 193 0.54 5.63 -7.49
N THR A 194 0.84 6.27 -8.63
CA THR A 194 2.21 6.38 -9.14
C THR A 194 2.83 7.69 -8.66
N GLU A 195 2.12 8.81 -8.81
CA GLU A 195 2.62 10.14 -8.46
C GLU A 195 2.53 10.42 -6.95
N ALA A 196 1.36 10.17 -6.34
CA ALA A 196 1.16 10.43 -4.91
C ALA A 196 2.04 9.52 -4.02
N ASP A 197 2.18 8.25 -4.39
CA ASP A 197 2.96 7.29 -3.60
C ASP A 197 4.47 7.56 -3.69
N LEU A 198 4.97 8.14 -4.79
CA LEU A 198 6.36 8.58 -4.87
C LEU A 198 6.69 9.60 -3.78
N GLU A 199 5.84 10.59 -3.59
CA GLU A 199 6.03 11.64 -2.59
C GLU A 199 5.79 11.11 -1.17
N HIS A 200 4.64 10.48 -0.93
CA HIS A 200 4.27 9.98 0.39
C HIS A 200 5.23 8.89 0.90
N SER A 201 5.69 8.00 0.02
CA SER A 201 6.57 6.91 0.41
C SER A 201 7.98 7.40 0.75
N GLU A 202 8.56 8.31 -0.04
CA GLU A 202 9.87 8.92 0.26
C GLU A 202 9.84 9.68 1.59
N LEU A 203 8.79 10.47 1.82
CA LEU A 203 8.61 11.18 3.09
C LEU A 203 8.46 10.20 4.26
N GLY A 204 7.65 9.15 4.08
CA GLY A 204 7.46 8.09 5.06
C GLY A 204 8.76 7.37 5.42
N TRP A 205 9.55 6.95 4.44
CA TRP A 205 10.85 6.28 4.64
C TRP A 205 11.85 7.15 5.40
N ARG A 206 11.96 8.43 5.02
CA ARG A 206 12.86 9.38 5.68
C ARG A 206 12.43 9.65 7.11
N ASN A 207 11.14 9.85 7.35
CA ASN A 207 10.60 10.05 8.69
C ASN A 207 10.84 8.82 9.56
N VAL A 208 10.56 7.61 9.06
CA VAL A 208 10.86 6.37 9.78
C VAL A 208 12.34 6.29 10.15
N ALA A 209 13.25 6.49 9.19
CA ALA A 209 14.69 6.41 9.46
C ALA A 209 15.18 7.48 10.44
N ASN A 210 14.64 8.70 10.36
CA ASN A 210 14.97 9.78 11.28
C ASN A 210 14.56 9.45 12.72
N TYR A 211 13.31 9.05 12.93
CA TYR A 211 12.78 8.77 14.27
C TYR A 211 13.23 7.43 14.83
N ALA A 212 13.54 6.44 13.98
CA ALA A 212 14.09 5.17 14.43
C ALA A 212 15.44 5.38 15.12
N GLU A 213 16.30 6.22 14.54
CA GLU A 213 17.57 6.58 15.17
C GLU A 213 17.36 7.34 16.49
N ASP A 214 16.52 8.39 16.48
CA ASP A 214 16.36 9.24 17.67
C ASP A 214 15.70 8.50 18.84
N LEU A 215 14.93 7.43 18.56
CA LEU A 215 14.25 6.61 19.56
C LEU A 215 14.96 5.28 19.87
N ASN A 216 16.06 4.97 19.18
CA ASN A 216 16.76 3.67 19.24
C ASN A 216 15.83 2.48 18.92
N LEU A 217 15.11 2.57 17.80
CA LEU A 217 14.15 1.57 17.30
C LEU A 217 14.54 1.03 15.92
N GLU A 218 15.82 1.11 15.54
CA GLU A 218 16.30 0.82 14.19
C GLU A 218 16.01 -0.62 13.74
N ASP A 219 16.24 -1.59 14.61
CA ASP A 219 15.98 -3.00 14.28
C ASP A 219 14.48 -3.30 14.32
N GLU A 220 13.75 -2.70 15.27
CA GLU A 220 12.32 -2.87 15.45
C GLU A 220 11.51 -2.36 14.28
N VAL A 221 11.89 -1.23 13.65
CA VAL A 221 11.20 -0.73 12.47
C VAL A 221 11.40 -1.64 11.25
N VAL A 222 12.60 -2.18 11.07
CA VAL A 222 12.89 -3.11 9.97
C VAL A 222 12.13 -4.42 10.19
N GLU A 223 12.11 -4.93 11.42
CA GLU A 223 11.37 -6.14 11.76
C GLU A 223 9.85 -5.95 11.68
N ALA A 224 9.33 -4.78 12.08
CA ALA A 224 7.94 -4.44 11.85
C ALA A 224 7.59 -4.43 10.36
N CYS A 225 8.49 -3.96 9.49
CA CYS A 225 8.24 -3.95 8.04
C CYS A 225 8.23 -5.38 7.50
N ARG A 226 9.18 -6.25 7.91
CA ARG A 226 9.18 -7.66 7.51
C ARG A 226 7.88 -8.37 7.90
N ARG A 227 7.45 -8.24 9.16
CA ARG A 227 6.20 -8.85 9.64
C ARG A 227 4.98 -8.28 8.92
N ASN A 228 4.93 -6.97 8.69
CA ASN A 228 3.85 -6.33 7.95
C ASN A 228 3.77 -6.86 6.50
N LEU A 229 4.92 -7.06 5.84
CA LEU A 229 4.98 -7.56 4.47
C LEU A 229 4.54 -9.03 4.35
N VAL A 230 4.68 -9.85 5.41
CA VAL A 230 4.06 -11.18 5.45
C VAL A 230 2.52 -11.07 5.45
N VAL A 231 1.96 -10.10 6.16
CA VAL A 231 0.50 -9.86 6.16
C VAL A 231 0.01 -9.39 4.79
N TRP A 232 0.79 -8.53 4.12
CA TRP A 232 0.51 -8.08 2.76
C TRP A 232 0.60 -9.20 1.72
N GLU A 233 1.56 -10.11 1.89
CA GLU A 233 1.71 -11.29 1.03
C GLU A 233 0.48 -12.18 1.14
N ASN A 234 0.05 -12.49 2.37
CA ASN A 234 -1.18 -13.25 2.60
C ASN A 234 -2.41 -12.55 2.00
N TYR A 235 -2.51 -11.22 2.16
CA TYR A 235 -3.60 -10.43 1.61
C TYR A 235 -3.67 -10.53 0.07
N PHE A 236 -2.55 -10.26 -0.62
CA PHE A 236 -2.54 -10.27 -2.08
C PHE A 236 -2.62 -11.67 -2.68
N ASN A 237 -1.92 -12.65 -2.11
CA ASN A 237 -2.05 -14.04 -2.55
C ASN A 237 -3.48 -14.54 -2.32
N GLY A 238 -4.11 -14.15 -1.21
CA GLY A 238 -5.52 -14.45 -0.93
C GLY A 238 -6.48 -13.86 -1.97
N ILE A 239 -6.21 -12.64 -2.47
CA ILE A 239 -6.96 -12.04 -3.58
C ILE A 239 -6.78 -12.85 -4.86
N CYS A 240 -5.55 -13.24 -5.20
CA CYS A 240 -5.29 -14.05 -6.39
C CYS A 240 -6.02 -15.41 -6.32
N HIS A 241 -5.91 -16.11 -5.19
CA HIS A 241 -6.61 -17.39 -4.97
C HIS A 241 -8.13 -17.24 -4.99
N LEU A 242 -8.67 -16.13 -4.46
CA LEU A 242 -10.11 -15.84 -4.57
C LEU A 242 -10.52 -15.68 -6.04
N GLY A 243 -9.74 -14.94 -6.83
CA GLY A 243 -9.98 -14.81 -8.25
C GLY A 243 -9.94 -16.15 -8.98
N ASP A 244 -9.01 -17.03 -8.64
CA ASP A 244 -8.92 -18.37 -9.24
C ASP A 244 -10.10 -19.29 -8.89
N SER A 245 -10.89 -18.94 -7.86
CA SER A 245 -12.10 -19.66 -7.46
C SER A 245 -13.38 -19.19 -8.17
N PHE A 246 -13.31 -18.09 -8.92
CA PHE A 246 -14.46 -17.61 -9.70
C PHE A 246 -14.60 -18.43 -10.99
N ASP A 247 -15.85 -18.75 -11.33
CA ASP A 247 -16.22 -19.46 -12.56
C ASP A 247 -15.94 -18.64 -13.85
#